data_AF-A0A353RFU4-F1
#
_entry.id   AF-A0A353RFU4-F1
#
_cell.length_a   1.000
_cell.length_b   1.000
_cell.length_c   1.000
_cell.angle_alpha   90.00
_cell.angle_beta   90.00
_cell.angle_gamma   90.00
#
_symmetry.space_group_name_H-M   'P 1'
#
loop_
_entity.id
_entity.type
_entity.pdbx_description
1 polymer ?
#
loop_
_entity_poly.entity_id
_entity_poly.type
_entity_poly.pdbx_seq_one_letter_code
_entity_poly.pdbx_strand_id
1 'polypeptide(L)'
;MWDWQFAFSILPQILAALKITISATFAGFLLALILGMLFMFLSRSRVQPVSVVVKWLVQFIRNTPLLVQLYFVFYVFPELGVSLSPFTAGVIG
;
A
#
# COMPACT_ATOMS: atom_id res chain seq x y z
N MET A 1 -28.87 20.68 12.34
CA MET A 1 -28.94 21.31 11.01
C MET A 1 -27.55 21.22 10.39
N TRP A 2 -27.47 21.03 9.08
CA TRP A 2 -26.18 21.03 8.36
C TRP A 2 -25.55 22.43 8.39
N ASP A 3 -24.22 22.52 8.52
CA ASP A 3 -23.46 23.78 8.57
C ASP A 3 -22.55 23.93 7.34
N TRP A 4 -23.01 24.73 6.37
CA TRP A 4 -22.26 25.02 5.15
C TRP A 4 -21.01 25.88 5.42
N GLN A 5 -21.07 26.77 6.41
CA GLN A 5 -19.97 27.68 6.73
C GLN A 5 -18.76 26.89 7.23
N PHE A 6 -19.01 25.92 8.10
CA PHE A 6 -17.99 24.98 8.57
C PHE A 6 -17.38 24.17 7.40
N ALA A 7 -18.21 23.62 6.51
CA ALA A 7 -17.74 22.84 5.36
C ALA A 7 -16.77 23.63 4.47
N PHE A 8 -17.08 24.90 4.16
CA PHE A 8 -16.17 25.76 3.39
C PHE A 8 -14.90 26.14 4.17
N SER A 9 -14.98 26.27 5.50
CA SER A 9 -13.81 26.59 6.33
C SER A 9 -12.75 25.48 6.34
N ILE A 10 -13.17 24.21 6.26
CA ILE A 10 -12.26 23.04 6.25
C ILE A 10 -11.83 22.61 4.84
N LEU A 11 -12.48 23.14 3.80
CA LEU A 11 -12.20 22.78 2.40
C LEU A 11 -10.71 22.89 2.04
N PRO A 12 -9.95 23.94 2.43
CA PRO A 12 -8.51 24.00 2.16
C PRO A 12 -7.71 22.86 2.79
N GLN A 13 -8.10 22.41 4.00
CA GLN A 13 -7.44 21.30 4.69
C GLN A 13 -7.73 19.96 3.99
N ILE A 14 -8.99 19.76 3.56
CA ILE A 14 -9.37 18.58 2.77
C ILE A 14 -8.61 18.55 1.44
N LEU A 15 -8.47 19.68 0.76
CA LEU A 15 -7.71 19.77 -0.49
C LEU A 15 -6.22 19.47 -0.27
N ALA A 16 -5.65 19.86 0.87
CA ALA A 16 -4.28 19.48 1.23
C ALA A 16 -4.16 17.96 1.46
N ALA A 17 -5.10 17.34 2.17
CA ALA A 17 -5.14 15.90 2.37
C ALA A 17 -5.37 15.12 1.06
N LEU A 18 -6.19 15.65 0.15
CA LEU A 18 -6.44 15.07 -1.16
C LEU A 18 -5.15 14.91 -1.97
N LYS A 19 -4.23 15.87 -1.90
CA LYS A 19 -2.91 15.75 -2.55
C LYS A 19 -2.14 14.53 -2.04
N ILE A 20 -2.20 14.26 -0.74
CA ILE A 20 -1.56 13.09 -0.14
C ILE A 20 -2.20 11.81 -0.69
N THR A 21 -3.53 11.72 -0.71
CA THR A 21 -4.24 10.56 -1.27
C THR A 21 -3.87 10.30 -2.73
N ILE A 22 -3.87 11.35 -3.57
CA ILE A 22 -3.50 11.24 -4.99
C ILE A 22 -2.06 10.76 -5.13
N SER A 23 -1.13 11.37 -4.41
CA SER A 23 0.30 11.00 -4.48
C SER A 23 0.54 9.57 -4.01
N ALA A 24 -0.08 9.14 -2.91
CA ALA A 24 0.04 7.77 -2.39
C ALA A 24 -0.58 6.76 -3.36
N THR A 25 -1.76 7.08 -3.92
CA THR A 25 -2.43 6.22 -4.91
C THR A 25 -1.58 6.02 -6.14
N PHE A 26 -1.02 7.11 -6.69
CA PHE A 26 -0.20 7.02 -7.90
C PHE A 26 1.12 6.29 -7.65
N ALA A 27 1.80 6.58 -6.53
CA ALA A 27 3.03 5.90 -6.15
C ALA A 27 2.80 4.40 -5.88
N GLY A 28 1.77 4.06 -5.09
CA GLY A 28 1.41 2.68 -4.79
C GLY A 28 0.96 1.91 -6.04
N PHE A 29 0.18 2.53 -6.91
CA PHE A 29 -0.22 1.93 -8.19
C PHE A 29 0.98 1.64 -9.10
N LEU A 30 1.89 2.60 -9.26
CA LEU A 30 3.10 2.39 -10.06
C LEU A 30 3.97 1.27 -9.48
N LEU A 31 4.14 1.24 -8.16
CA LEU A 31 4.88 0.17 -7.48
C LEU A 31 4.21 -1.19 -7.69
N ALA A 32 2.88 -1.28 -7.50
CA ALA A 32 2.11 -2.50 -7.72
C ALA A 32 2.17 -2.98 -9.16
N LEU A 33 2.18 -2.06 -10.14
CA LEU A 33 2.31 -2.39 -11.56
C LEU A 33 3.69 -3.00 -11.85
N ILE A 34 4.76 -2.38 -11.37
CA ILE A 34 6.14 -2.86 -11.58
C ILE A 34 6.33 -4.22 -10.90
N LEU A 35 5.96 -4.34 -9.63
CA LEU A 35 6.11 -5.59 -8.86
C LEU A 35 5.19 -6.69 -9.39
N GLY A 36 3.94 -6.36 -9.73
CA GLY A 36 2.99 -7.30 -10.33
C GLY A 36 3.49 -7.84 -11.67
N MET A 37 4.09 -6.99 -12.50
CA MET A 37 4.71 -7.40 -13.75
C MET A 37 5.92 -8.32 -13.50
N LEU A 38 6.80 -7.96 -12.56
CA LEU A 38 7.94 -8.77 -12.16
C LEU A 38 7.49 -10.16 -11.67
N PHE A 39 6.52 -10.21 -10.75
CA PHE A 39 5.98 -11.45 -10.22
C PHE A 39 5.29 -12.29 -11.30
N MET A 40 4.61 -11.67 -12.26
CA MET A 40 4.02 -12.37 -13.40
C MET A 40 5.09 -13.12 -14.20
N PHE A 41 6.20 -12.48 -14.55
CA PHE A 41 7.30 -13.14 -15.26
C PHE A 41 7.95 -14.24 -14.42
N LEU A 42 8.28 -13.96 -13.15
CA LEU A 42 8.93 -14.93 -12.27
C LEU A 42 8.04 -16.14 -11.96
N SER A 43 6.72 -15.94 -11.87
CA SER A 43 5.77 -17.03 -11.65
C SER A 43 5.73 -18.04 -12.80
N ARG A 44 6.19 -17.65 -14.00
CA ARG A 44 6.30 -18.50 -15.20
C ARG A 44 7.72 -19.04 -15.43
N SER A 45 8.65 -18.79 -14.49
CA SER A 45 10.02 -19.31 -14.58
C SER A 45 10.04 -20.83 -14.68
N ARG A 46 10.96 -21.37 -15.49
CA ARG A 46 11.24 -22.82 -15.57
C ARG A 46 11.88 -23.35 -14.28
N VAL A 47 12.48 -22.47 -13.48
CA VAL A 47 13.07 -22.82 -12.19
C VAL A 47 11.93 -22.99 -11.18
N GLN A 48 11.58 -24.25 -10.89
CA GLN A 48 10.44 -24.62 -10.05
C GLN A 48 10.43 -23.90 -8.68
N PRO A 49 11.54 -23.84 -7.91
CA PRO A 49 11.55 -23.11 -6.64
C PRO A 49 11.13 -21.64 -6.77
N VAL A 50 11.59 -20.95 -7.82
CA VAL A 50 11.25 -19.54 -8.05
C VAL A 50 9.76 -19.37 -8.35
N SER A 51 9.22 -20.20 -9.25
CA SER A 51 7.80 -20.16 -9.61
C SER A 51 6.90 -20.42 -8.39
N VAL A 52 7.26 -21.40 -7.55
CA VAL A 52 6.50 -21.78 -6.35
C VAL A 52 6.52 -20.66 -5.32
N VAL A 53 7.69 -20.13 -4.97
CA VAL A 53 7.83 -19.05 -3.96
C VAL A 53 7.06 -17.80 -4.41
N VAL A 54 7.19 -17.39 -5.66
CA VAL A 54 6.50 -16.19 -6.17
C VAL A 54 4.98 -16.39 -6.17
N LYS A 55 4.49 -17.57 -6.58
CA LYS A 55 3.05 -17.88 -6.51
C LYS A 55 2.52 -17.86 -5.09
N TRP A 56 3.30 -18.35 -4.12
CA TRP A 56 2.96 -18.30 -2.70
C TRP A 56 2.92 -16.87 -2.18
N LEU A 57 3.93 -16.05 -2.48
CA LEU A 57 3.97 -14.64 -2.08
C LEU A 57 2.77 -13.86 -2.65
N VAL A 58 2.46 -14.04 -3.93
CA VAL A 58 1.30 -13.41 -4.57
C VAL A 58 0.00 -13.86 -3.92
N GLN A 59 -0.16 -15.14 -3.62
CA GLN A 59 -1.35 -15.65 -2.92
C GLN A 59 -1.46 -15.09 -1.51
N PHE A 60 -0.35 -15.03 -0.77
CA PHE A 60 -0.31 -14.45 0.58
C PHE A 60 -0.76 -12.98 0.57
N ILE A 61 -0.20 -12.16 -0.32
CA ILE A 61 -0.56 -10.74 -0.43
C ILE A 61 -2.04 -10.57 -0.81
N ARG A 62 -2.54 -11.38 -1.75
CA ARG A 62 -3.94 -11.30 -2.22
C ARG A 62 -4.96 -11.83 -1.21
N ASN A 63 -4.56 -12.80 -0.39
CA ASN A 63 -5.46 -13.46 0.57
C ASN A 63 -5.38 -12.83 1.98
N THR A 64 -4.41 -11.96 2.23
CA THR A 64 -4.28 -11.23 3.50
C THR A 64 -4.95 -9.85 3.39
N PRO A 65 -5.90 -9.49 4.26
CA PRO A 65 -6.53 -8.18 4.22
C PRO A 65 -5.50 -7.04 4.28
N LEU A 66 -5.62 -6.06 3.39
CA LEU A 66 -4.71 -4.91 3.33
C LEU A 66 -4.60 -4.19 4.68
N LEU A 67 -5.73 -4.03 5.38
CA LEU A 67 -5.76 -3.39 6.70
C LEU A 67 -4.87 -4.12 7.72
N VAL A 68 -4.80 -5.45 7.66
CA VAL A 68 -3.95 -6.25 8.56
C VAL A 68 -2.47 -6.05 8.19
N GLN A 69 -2.15 -5.98 6.89
CA GLN A 69 -0.79 -5.71 6.43
C GLN A 69 -0.31 -4.33 6.91
N LEU A 70 -1.14 -3.30 6.73
CA LEU A 70 -0.84 -1.95 7.23
C LEU A 70 -0.73 -1.92 8.75
N TYR A 71 -1.65 -2.56 9.47
CA TYR A 71 -1.57 -2.67 10.94
C TYR A 71 -0.23 -3.27 11.38
N PHE A 72 0.20 -4.37 10.75
CA PHE A 72 1.48 -4.99 11.06
C PHE A 72 2.66 -4.03 10.81
N VAL A 73 2.65 -3.33 9.67
CA VAL A 73 3.69 -2.34 9.33
C VAL A 73 3.73 -1.16 10.30
N PHE A 74 2.58 -0.70 10.80
CA PHE A 74 2.53 0.44 11.71
C PHE A 74 2.81 0.09 13.16
N TYR A 75 2.41 -1.09 13.62
CA TYR A 75 2.46 -1.43 15.04
C TYR A 75 3.54 -2.48 15.38
N VAL A 76 3.80 -3.44 14.50
CA VAL A 76 4.75 -4.54 14.78
C VAL A 76 6.15 -4.24 14.26
N PHE A 77 6.27 -3.68 13.06
CA PHE A 77 7.57 -3.32 12.46
C PHE A 77 8.42 -2.36 13.32
N PRO A 78 7.85 -1.35 13.99
CA PRO A 78 8.60 -0.50 14.91
C PRO A 78 9.21 -1.26 16.10
N GLU A 79 8.55 -2.33 16.58
CA GLU A 79 9.09 -3.20 17.64
C GLU A 79 10.33 -3.98 17.16
N LEU A 80 10.46 -4.19 15.85
CA LEU A 80 11.64 -4.78 15.20
C LEU A 80 12.72 -3.74 14.86
N GLY A 81 12.53 -2.48 15.26
CA GLY A 81 13.47 -1.37 15.01
C GLY A 81 13.30 -0.68 13.66
N VAL A 82 12.23 -0.98 12.90
CA VAL A 82 11.96 -0.37 11.59
C VAL A 82 10.66 0.43 11.65
N SER A 83 10.76 1.76 11.72
CA SER A 83 9.60 2.65 11.67
C SER A 83 9.44 3.26 10.28
N LEU A 84 8.28 3.05 9.65
CA LEU A 84 7.95 3.67 8.37
C LEU A 84 7.03 4.87 8.56
N SER A 85 7.23 5.89 7.71
CA SER A 85 6.29 7.02 7.67
C SER A 85 4.92 6.55 7.18
N PRO A 86 3.82 7.22 7.57
CA PRO A 86 2.49 6.79 7.13
C PRO A 86 2.29 6.79 5.62
N PHE A 87 2.94 7.74 4.94
CA PHE A 87 2.95 7.79 3.48
C PHE A 87 3.66 6.56 2.89
N THR A 88 4.85 6.22 3.39
CA THR A 88 5.62 5.07 2.91
C THR A 88 4.86 3.77 3.15
N ALA A 89 4.30 3.57 4.35
CA ALA A 89 3.50 2.40 4.69
C ALA A 89 2.31 2.24 3.74
N GLY A 90 1.59 3.33 3.44
CA GLY A 90 0.47 3.32 2.50
C GLY A 90 0.86 3.13 1.03
N VAL A 91 2.12 3.38 0.64
CA VAL A 91 2.61 3.15 -0.73
C VAL A 91 3.06 1.70 -0.91
N ILE A 92 3.63 1.06 0.12
CA ILE A 92 4.19 -0.29 0.00
C ILE A 92 3.23 -1.41 0.41
N GLY A 93 2.25 -1.11 1.26
CA GLY A 93 1.22 -2.05 1.71
C GLY A 93 0.09 -2.14 0.71
#